data_AF-A0A9P1IUR8-F1
#
_entry.id   AF-A0A9P1IUR8-F1
#
_cell.length_a   1.000
_cell.length_b   1.000
_cell.length_c   1.000
_cell.angle_alpha   90.00
_cell.angle_beta   90.00
_cell.angle_gamma   90.00
#
_symmetry.space_group_name_H-M   'P 1'
#
loop_
_entity.id
_entity.type
_entity.pdbx_description
1 polymer ?
#
loop_
_entity_poly.entity_id
_entity_poly.type
_entity_poly.pdbx_seq_one_letter_code
_entity_poly.pdbx_strand_id
1 'polypeptide(L)'
;MDSMIFNSFNDSTLNICVLKCSLMMVITLQSFFSLDRLLFIKVPKFYNSIFYTVLFIGLCFMVVMISTAFAITQHYKIKAHWLSFYIFLIVFKLSSELIAMQSAREKYAQTTGLNLNQRFDLSISYEITRSFVFGTLFNILLQVFLAIFAVLIVFDIIHGSISILQLLDFIFILEFSVFPWIVLITNQRWRKKICCSRRSNKVYVMDLKGHCIVTNPTQKDYFDQLETYWNV
;
A
#
# COMPACT_ATOMS: atom_id res chain seq x y z
N MET A 1 -1.27 -9.53 -47.43
CA MET A 1 -0.20 -8.95 -46.59
C MET A 1 -0.74 -7.86 -45.65
N ASP A 2 -1.88 -7.23 -45.98
CA ASP A 2 -2.52 -6.21 -45.14
C ASP A 2 -3.21 -6.74 -43.86
N SER A 3 -3.51 -8.04 -43.79
CA SER A 3 -4.09 -8.66 -42.59
C SER A 3 -3.09 -8.84 -41.43
N MET A 4 -1.78 -8.84 -41.70
CA MET A 4 -0.74 -8.92 -40.65
C MET A 4 -0.46 -7.56 -39.99
N ILE A 5 -0.64 -6.46 -40.72
CA ILE A 5 -0.41 -5.10 -40.20
C ILE A 5 -1.59 -4.65 -39.32
N PHE A 6 -2.81 -5.09 -39.65
CA PHE A 6 -4.00 -4.80 -38.82
C PHE A 6 -4.00 -5.54 -37.49
N ASN A 7 -3.49 -6.77 -37.45
CA ASN A 7 -3.36 -7.53 -36.20
C ASN A 7 -2.29 -6.93 -35.26
N SER A 8 -1.15 -6.48 -35.79
CA SER A 8 -0.09 -5.89 -34.94
C SER A 8 -0.46 -4.50 -34.36
N PHE A 9 -1.29 -3.72 -35.06
CA PHE A 9 -1.83 -2.45 -34.54
C PHE A 9 -2.92 -2.67 -33.47
N ASN A 10 -3.74 -3.72 -33.59
CA ASN A 10 -4.70 -4.09 -32.55
C ASN A 10 -4.00 -4.63 -31.30
N ASP A 11 -2.93 -5.42 -31.46
CA ASP A 11 -2.19 -5.96 -30.31
C ASP A 11 -1.48 -4.85 -29.51
N SER A 12 -0.87 -3.87 -30.18
CA SER A 12 -0.16 -2.76 -29.50
C SER A 12 -1.11 -1.84 -28.73
N THR A 13 -2.28 -1.52 -29.29
CA THR A 13 -3.29 -0.67 -28.63
C THR A 13 -3.97 -1.38 -27.47
N LEU A 14 -4.26 -2.68 -27.61
CA LEU A 14 -4.78 -3.52 -26.54
C LEU A 14 -3.79 -3.60 -25.37
N ASN A 15 -2.51 -3.85 -25.64
CA ASN A 15 -1.47 -3.93 -24.62
C ASN A 15 -1.33 -2.61 -23.83
N ILE A 16 -1.41 -1.46 -24.50
CA ILE A 16 -1.39 -0.16 -23.82
C ILE A 16 -2.63 0.03 -22.93
N CYS A 17 -3.81 -0.40 -23.37
CA CYS A 17 -5.03 -0.33 -22.57
C CYS A 17 -4.97 -1.24 -21.34
N VAL A 18 -4.46 -2.47 -21.50
CA VAL A 18 -4.25 -3.42 -20.40
C VAL A 18 -3.26 -2.85 -19.38
N LEU A 19 -2.14 -2.29 -19.85
CA LEU A 19 -1.15 -1.65 -18.98
C LEU A 19 -1.78 -0.50 -18.18
N LYS A 20 -2.48 0.42 -18.84
CA LYS A 20 -3.17 1.53 -18.17
C LYS A 20 -4.25 1.07 -17.19
N CYS A 21 -5.00 0.03 -17.53
CA CYS A 21 -6.00 -0.56 -16.65
C CYS A 21 -5.34 -1.16 -15.40
N SER A 22 -4.28 -1.96 -15.57
CA SER A 22 -3.54 -2.54 -14.45
C SER A 22 -2.95 -1.48 -13.52
N LEU A 23 -2.48 -0.37 -14.10
CA LEU A 23 -1.91 0.73 -13.34
C LEU A 23 -2.93 1.43 -12.45
N MET A 24 -4.09 1.77 -13.01
CA MET A 24 -5.19 2.36 -12.23
C MET A 24 -5.70 1.38 -11.16
N MET A 25 -5.76 0.09 -11.49
CA MET A 25 -6.16 -0.97 -10.56
C MET A 25 -5.22 -1.04 -9.36
N VAL A 26 -3.89 -0.98 -9.57
CA VAL A 26 -2.93 -1.00 -8.48
C VAL A 26 -3.10 0.21 -7.54
N ILE A 27 -3.30 1.41 -8.08
CA ILE A 27 -3.40 2.64 -7.27
C ILE A 27 -4.71 2.67 -6.47
N THR A 28 -5.82 2.33 -7.12
CA THR A 28 -7.12 2.22 -6.44
C THR A 28 -7.12 1.12 -5.39
N LEU A 29 -6.51 -0.05 -5.65
CA LEU A 29 -6.32 -1.10 -4.65
C LEU A 29 -5.50 -0.60 -3.46
N GLN A 30 -4.38 0.07 -3.71
CA GLN A 30 -3.54 0.62 -2.63
C GLN A 30 -4.33 1.63 -1.78
N SER A 31 -5.09 2.52 -2.40
CA SER A 31 -5.95 3.50 -1.71
C SER A 31 -7.03 2.81 -0.86
N PHE A 32 -7.62 1.75 -1.41
CA PHE A 32 -8.60 0.94 -0.70
C PHE A 32 -7.99 0.20 0.49
N PHE A 33 -6.81 -0.40 0.35
CA PHE A 33 -6.10 -1.05 1.45
C PHE A 33 -5.81 -0.08 2.61
N SER A 34 -5.53 1.19 2.31
CA SER A 34 -5.30 2.21 3.34
C SER A 34 -6.58 2.54 4.11
N LEU A 35 -7.73 2.62 3.43
CA LEU A 35 -9.05 2.75 4.07
C LEU A 35 -9.44 1.53 4.89
N ASP A 36 -9.21 0.34 4.34
CA ASP A 36 -9.45 -0.93 5.00
C ASP A 36 -8.74 -0.96 6.36
N ARG A 37 -7.45 -0.62 6.38
CA ARG A 37 -6.68 -0.52 7.63
C ARG A 37 -7.22 0.52 8.60
N LEU A 38 -7.66 1.67 8.10
CA LEU A 38 -8.29 2.69 8.95
C LEU A 38 -9.58 2.16 9.61
N LEU A 39 -10.41 1.44 8.86
CA LEU A 39 -11.63 0.81 9.37
C LEU A 39 -11.30 -0.28 10.39
N PHE A 40 -10.27 -1.08 10.15
CA PHE A 40 -9.82 -2.12 11.09
C PHE A 40 -9.43 -1.51 12.43
N ILE A 41 -8.65 -0.42 12.39
CA ILE A 41 -8.19 0.27 13.60
C ILE A 41 -9.37 0.92 14.31
N LYS A 42 -10.27 1.62 13.61
CA LYS A 42 -11.36 2.38 14.24
C LYS A 42 -12.52 1.50 14.73
N VAL A 43 -12.96 0.53 13.94
CA VAL A 43 -14.17 -0.28 14.18
C VAL A 43 -13.89 -1.78 14.00
N PRO A 44 -13.12 -2.41 14.91
CA PRO A 44 -12.72 -3.82 14.76
C PRO A 44 -13.90 -4.79 14.77
N LYS A 45 -15.01 -4.45 15.44
CA LYS A 45 -16.23 -5.28 15.46
C LYS A 45 -16.88 -5.43 14.07
N PHE A 46 -16.67 -4.46 13.18
CA PHE A 46 -17.23 -4.48 11.83
C PHE A 46 -16.60 -5.57 10.96
N TYR A 47 -15.32 -5.88 11.17
CA TYR A 47 -14.57 -6.85 10.36
C TYR A 47 -15.11 -8.28 10.41
N ASN A 48 -15.71 -8.66 11.52
CA ASN A 48 -16.28 -10.00 11.70
C ASN A 48 -17.72 -10.11 11.18
N SER A 49 -18.26 -9.04 10.60
CA SER A 49 -19.63 -9.02 10.10
C SER A 49 -19.72 -9.44 8.63
N ILE A 50 -20.83 -10.10 8.26
CA ILE A 50 -21.15 -10.40 6.85
C ILE A 50 -21.21 -9.12 6.01
N PHE A 51 -21.62 -8.00 6.61
CA PHE A 51 -21.65 -6.69 5.96
C PHE A 51 -20.27 -6.25 5.45
N TYR A 52 -19.20 -6.51 6.22
CA TYR A 52 -17.84 -6.21 5.76
C TYR A 52 -17.46 -7.05 4.55
N THR A 53 -17.81 -8.34 4.52
CA THR A 53 -17.55 -9.21 3.35
C THR A 53 -18.26 -8.70 2.10
N VAL A 54 -19.54 -8.32 2.21
CA VAL A 54 -20.31 -7.76 1.09
C VAL A 54 -19.71 -6.43 0.63
N LEU A 55 -19.35 -5.55 1.56
CA LEU A 55 -18.71 -4.27 1.27
C LEU A 55 -17.36 -4.46 0.57
N PHE A 56 -16.53 -5.41 1.02
CA PHE A 56 -15.24 -5.72 0.42
C PHE A 56 -15.40 -6.22 -1.02
N ILE A 57 -16.33 -7.14 -1.27
CA ILE A 57 -16.62 -7.65 -2.63
C ILE A 57 -17.12 -6.51 -3.53
N GLY A 58 -18.03 -5.67 -3.02
CA GLY A 58 -18.52 -4.50 -3.75
C GLY A 58 -17.40 -3.53 -4.12
N LEU A 59 -16.44 -3.31 -3.22
CA LEU A 59 -15.29 -2.45 -3.48
C LEU A 59 -14.31 -3.06 -4.49
N CYS A 60 -14.07 -4.36 -4.45
CA CYS A 60 -13.31 -5.05 -5.51
C CYS A 60 -13.95 -4.85 -6.89
N PHE A 61 -15.28 -4.94 -6.98
CA PHE A 61 -15.99 -4.68 -8.24
C PHE A 61 -15.85 -3.22 -8.68
N MET A 62 -16.01 -2.26 -7.77
CA MET A 62 -15.82 -0.83 -8.05
C MET A 62 -14.42 -0.50 -8.57
N VAL A 63 -13.39 -1.12 -8.02
CA VAL A 63 -12.00 -0.98 -8.49
C VAL A 63 -11.87 -1.38 -9.95
N VAL A 64 -12.45 -2.52 -10.34
CA VAL A 64 -12.41 -3.00 -11.73
C VAL A 64 -13.18 -2.04 -12.66
N MET A 65 -14.34 -1.55 -12.22
CA MET A 65 -15.15 -0.59 -13.00
C MET A 65 -14.43 0.75 -13.21
N ILE A 66 -13.79 1.31 -12.17
CA ILE A 66 -13.02 2.56 -12.28
C ILE A 66 -11.81 2.36 -13.21
N SER A 67 -11.11 1.23 -13.08
CA SER A 67 -9.90 0.93 -13.87
C SER A 67 -10.21 0.73 -15.36
N THR A 68 -11.32 0.04 -15.66
CA THR A 68 -11.80 -0.14 -17.04
C THR A 68 -12.31 1.18 -17.63
N ALA A 69 -13.06 1.98 -16.87
CA ALA A 69 -13.50 3.31 -17.28
C ALA A 69 -12.30 4.23 -17.60
N PHE A 70 -11.24 4.20 -16.79
CA PHE A 70 -9.99 4.91 -17.05
C PHE A 70 -9.34 4.48 -18.37
N ALA A 71 -9.20 3.17 -18.60
CA ALA A 71 -8.59 2.66 -19.83
C ALA A 71 -9.36 3.10 -21.09
N ILE A 72 -10.70 3.00 -21.05
CA ILE A 72 -11.58 3.38 -22.16
C ILE A 72 -11.50 4.89 -22.45
N THR A 73 -11.61 5.72 -21.42
CA THR A 73 -11.59 7.19 -21.59
C THR A 73 -10.22 7.73 -22.02
N GLN A 74 -9.12 7.08 -21.62
CA GLN A 74 -7.78 7.36 -22.13
C GLN A 74 -7.63 7.03 -23.62
N HIS A 75 -8.32 6.00 -24.12
CA HIS A 75 -8.39 5.70 -25.55
C HIS A 75 -9.07 6.84 -26.32
N TYR A 76 -10.14 7.42 -25.78
CA TYR A 76 -10.86 8.56 -26.36
C TYR A 76 -10.20 9.94 -26.13
N LYS A 77 -8.93 9.98 -25.68
CA LYS A 77 -8.12 11.19 -25.49
C LYS A 77 -8.68 12.23 -24.49
N ILE A 78 -9.58 11.85 -23.59
CA ILE A 78 -10.05 12.72 -22.50
C ILE A 78 -9.00 12.68 -21.38
N LYS A 79 -7.94 13.49 -21.47
CA LYS A 79 -6.74 13.30 -20.61
C LYS A 79 -6.74 14.12 -19.31
N ALA A 80 -7.31 15.32 -19.29
CA ALA A 80 -7.14 16.27 -18.19
C ALA A 80 -7.83 15.84 -16.87
N HIS A 81 -9.05 15.32 -16.94
CA HIS A 81 -9.81 14.92 -15.75
C HIS A 81 -9.16 13.76 -14.99
N TRP A 82 -8.50 12.85 -15.69
CA TRP A 82 -7.88 11.69 -15.06
C TRP A 82 -6.57 11.99 -14.35
N LEU A 83 -5.81 12.98 -14.81
CA LEU A 83 -4.65 13.46 -14.08
C LEU A 83 -5.07 14.06 -12.73
N SER A 84 -6.16 14.85 -12.73
CA SER A 84 -6.74 15.39 -11.49
C SER A 84 -7.23 14.28 -10.56
N PHE A 85 -7.94 13.28 -11.09
CA PHE A 85 -8.38 12.11 -10.32
C PHE A 85 -7.21 11.29 -9.75
N TYR A 86 -6.15 11.12 -10.54
CA TYR A 86 -4.93 10.44 -10.11
C TYR A 86 -4.25 11.14 -8.93
N ILE A 87 -4.05 12.46 -9.03
CA ILE A 87 -3.49 13.27 -7.95
C ILE A 87 -4.37 13.20 -6.71
N PHE A 88 -5.70 13.27 -6.90
CA PHE A 88 -6.66 13.12 -5.80
C PHE A 88 -6.50 11.77 -5.08
N LEU A 89 -6.39 10.65 -5.82
CA LEU A 89 -6.19 9.33 -5.22
C LEU A 89 -4.90 9.23 -4.40
N ILE A 90 -3.81 9.85 -4.86
CA ILE A 90 -2.52 9.83 -4.14
C ILE A 90 -2.60 10.64 -2.85
N VAL A 91 -3.16 11.85 -2.92
CA VAL A 91 -3.36 12.70 -1.73
C VAL A 91 -4.27 11.99 -0.75
N PHE A 92 -5.40 11.44 -1.22
CA PHE A 92 -6.34 10.68 -0.41
C PHE A 92 -5.69 9.47 0.27
N LYS A 93 -4.91 8.70 -0.49
CA LYS A 93 -4.14 7.56 0.03
C LYS A 93 -3.20 7.99 1.15
N LEU A 94 -2.35 8.99 0.92
CA LEU A 94 -1.41 9.48 1.94
C LEU A 94 -2.15 9.97 3.20
N SER A 95 -3.21 10.76 3.03
CA SER A 95 -4.01 11.25 4.16
C SER A 95 -4.62 10.09 4.97
N SER A 96 -5.19 9.09 4.30
CA SER A 96 -5.79 7.94 4.98
C SER A 96 -4.76 7.11 5.78
N GLU A 97 -3.55 6.94 5.24
CA GLU A 97 -2.45 6.23 5.91
C GLU A 97 -1.94 6.99 7.14
N LEU A 98 -1.80 8.31 7.04
CA LEU A 98 -1.38 9.15 8.17
C LEU A 98 -2.43 9.13 9.29
N ILE A 99 -3.72 9.25 8.95
CA ILE A 99 -4.81 9.17 9.93
C ILE A 99 -4.86 7.79 10.58
N ALA A 100 -4.67 6.72 9.80
CA ALA A 100 -4.62 5.36 10.34
C ALA A 100 -3.44 5.18 11.30
N MET A 101 -2.26 5.71 10.95
CA MET A 101 -1.07 5.66 11.79
C MET A 101 -1.26 6.42 13.12
N GLN A 102 -1.83 7.63 13.07
CA GLN A 102 -2.16 8.42 14.26
C GLN A 102 -3.19 7.71 15.14
N SER A 103 -4.28 7.23 14.54
CA SER A 103 -5.34 6.50 15.25
C SER A 103 -4.81 5.24 15.94
N ALA A 104 -3.92 4.49 15.29
CA ALA A 104 -3.30 3.31 15.90
C ALA A 104 -2.41 3.67 17.10
N ARG A 105 -1.65 4.78 16.98
CA ARG A 105 -0.78 5.28 18.07
C ARG A 105 -1.60 5.74 19.27
N GLU A 106 -2.69 6.48 19.03
CA GLU A 106 -3.60 6.95 20.08
C GLU A 106 -4.27 5.78 20.82
N LYS A 107 -4.79 4.79 20.07
CA LYS A 107 -5.40 3.59 20.67
C LYS A 107 -4.40 2.77 21.47
N TYR A 108 -3.14 2.68 21.04
CA TYR A 108 -2.11 1.98 21.80
C TYR A 108 -1.70 2.71 23.08
N ALA A 109 -1.68 4.05 23.07
CA ALA A 109 -1.33 4.85 24.24
C ALA A 109 -2.37 4.74 25.37
N GLN A 110 -3.61 4.36 25.05
CA GLN A 110 -4.67 4.07 26.02
C GLN A 110 -4.45 2.68 26.64
N THR A 111 -3.50 2.59 27.56
CA THR A 111 -2.94 1.36 28.16
C THR A 111 -3.84 0.64 29.17
N THR A 112 -5.03 1.12 29.49
CA THR A 112 -5.82 0.61 30.64
C THR A 112 -7.03 -0.26 30.27
N GLY A 113 -7.45 -0.36 28.99
CA GLY A 113 -8.69 -1.06 28.62
C GLY A 113 -8.58 -2.16 27.56
N LEU A 114 -7.38 -2.45 27.04
CA LEU A 114 -7.19 -3.35 25.89
C LEU A 114 -6.55 -4.68 26.30
N ASN A 115 -7.15 -5.79 25.83
CA ASN A 115 -6.62 -7.15 25.96
C ASN A 115 -5.27 -7.29 25.24
N LEU A 116 -4.43 -8.23 25.70
CA LEU A 116 -3.08 -8.47 25.14
C LEU A 116 -3.12 -8.73 23.61
N ASN A 117 -4.08 -9.56 23.16
CA ASN A 117 -4.29 -9.84 21.73
C ASN A 117 -4.62 -8.58 20.93
N GLN A 118 -5.46 -7.70 21.46
CA GLN A 118 -5.84 -6.45 20.79
C GLN A 118 -4.65 -5.49 20.68
N ARG A 119 -3.78 -5.43 21.70
CA ARG A 119 -2.54 -4.64 21.65
C ARG A 119 -1.57 -5.18 20.61
N PHE A 120 -1.48 -6.51 20.48
CA PHE A 120 -0.67 -7.16 19.46
C PHE A 120 -1.20 -6.87 18.05
N ASP A 121 -2.50 -6.96 17.83
CA ASP A 121 -3.12 -6.64 16.53
C ASP A 121 -2.99 -5.15 16.16
N LEU A 122 -3.06 -4.26 17.16
CA LEU A 122 -2.80 -2.83 16.98
C LEU A 122 -1.33 -2.54 16.64
N SER A 123 -0.37 -3.21 17.30
CA SER A 123 1.05 -3.02 16.99
C SER A 123 1.41 -3.53 15.59
N ILE A 124 0.79 -4.64 15.16
CA ILE A 124 0.86 -5.13 13.78
C ILE A 124 0.32 -4.07 12.81
N SER A 125 -0.88 -3.59 13.08
CA SER A 125 -1.57 -2.65 12.20
C SER A 125 -0.81 -1.34 12.08
N TYR A 126 -0.23 -0.86 13.18
CA TYR A 126 0.67 0.30 13.19
C TYR A 126 1.92 0.06 12.33
N GLU A 127 2.60 -1.07 12.52
CA GLU A 127 3.81 -1.40 11.76
C GLU A 127 3.53 -1.47 10.25
N ILE A 128 2.44 -2.12 9.87
CA ILE A 128 1.97 -2.21 8.48
C ILE A 128 1.66 -0.81 7.93
N THR A 129 0.90 0.00 8.67
CA THR A 129 0.51 1.35 8.21
C THR A 129 1.73 2.25 8.06
N ARG A 130 2.70 2.15 8.98
CA ARG A 130 3.98 2.88 8.88
C ARG A 130 4.74 2.49 7.60
N SER A 131 4.81 1.19 7.29
CA SER A 131 5.41 0.70 6.04
C SER A 131 4.71 1.25 4.80
N PHE A 132 3.38 1.35 4.80
CA PHE A 132 2.62 1.97 3.72
C PHE A 132 2.94 3.47 3.58
N VAL A 133 2.97 4.23 4.68
CA VAL A 133 3.37 5.65 4.66
C VAL A 133 4.76 5.83 4.03
N PHE A 134 5.74 5.02 4.43
CA PHE A 134 7.08 5.06 3.81
C PHE A 134 7.04 4.75 2.31
N GLY A 135 6.30 3.72 1.90
CA GLY A 135 6.12 3.38 0.49
C GLY A 135 5.46 4.51 -0.31
N THR A 136 4.44 5.16 0.26
CA THR A 136 3.72 6.27 -0.39
C THR A 136 4.58 7.52 -0.50
N LEU A 137 5.38 7.85 0.53
CA LEU A 137 6.34 8.95 0.46
C LEU A 137 7.41 8.71 -0.62
N PHE A 138 7.94 7.50 -0.71
CA PHE A 138 8.89 7.15 -1.77
C PHE A 138 8.25 7.28 -3.16
N ASN A 139 7.02 6.81 -3.30
CA ASN A 139 6.27 6.95 -4.54
C ASN A 139 6.10 8.44 -4.93
N ILE A 140 5.67 9.30 -4.00
CA ILE A 140 5.54 10.74 -4.24
C ILE A 140 6.87 11.35 -4.68
N LEU A 141 8.00 10.97 -4.07
CA LEU A 141 9.32 11.43 -4.48
C LEU A 141 9.65 11.04 -5.93
N LEU A 142 9.34 9.79 -6.31
CA LEU A 142 9.55 9.31 -7.68
C LEU A 142 8.68 10.08 -8.68
N GLN A 143 7.43 10.38 -8.33
CA GLN A 143 6.53 11.14 -9.19
C GLN A 143 6.95 12.61 -9.33
N VAL A 144 7.41 13.25 -8.26
CA VAL A 144 7.98 14.61 -8.32
C VAL A 144 9.19 14.62 -9.26
N PHE A 145 10.06 13.61 -9.17
CA PHE A 145 11.19 13.45 -10.08
C PHE A 145 10.72 13.32 -11.54
N LEU A 146 9.75 12.45 -11.83
CA LEU A 146 9.17 12.30 -13.17
C LEU A 146 8.53 13.60 -13.69
N ALA A 147 7.82 14.33 -12.83
CA ALA A 147 7.20 15.60 -13.20
C ALA A 147 8.23 16.68 -13.56
N ILE A 148 9.33 16.77 -12.80
CA ILE A 148 10.44 17.69 -13.12
C ILE A 148 11.01 17.34 -14.50
N PHE A 149 11.27 16.06 -14.78
CA PHE A 149 11.75 15.62 -16.09
C PHE A 149 10.77 15.95 -17.23
N ALA A 150 9.47 15.73 -17.01
CA ALA A 150 8.45 16.08 -17.99
C ALA A 150 8.43 17.59 -18.29
N VAL A 151 8.58 18.43 -17.27
CA VAL A 151 8.71 19.89 -17.42
C VAL A 151 9.95 20.26 -18.24
N LEU A 152 11.11 19.67 -17.93
CA LEU A 152 12.36 19.94 -18.65
C LEU A 152 12.27 19.59 -20.15
N ILE A 153 11.50 18.55 -20.51
CA ILE A 153 11.24 18.17 -21.90
C ILE A 153 10.27 19.15 -22.56
N VAL A 154 9.18 19.53 -21.88
CA VAL A 154 8.18 20.47 -22.43
C VAL A 154 8.77 21.84 -22.72
N PHE A 155 9.68 22.32 -21.88
CA PHE A 155 10.40 23.59 -22.07
C PHE A 155 11.65 23.46 -22.97
N ASP A 156 11.86 22.30 -23.60
CA ASP A 156 12.98 22.00 -24.51
C ASP A 156 14.37 22.29 -23.91
N ILE A 157 14.49 22.20 -22.58
CA ILE A 157 15.78 22.28 -21.87
C ILE A 157 16.56 20.98 -22.09
N ILE A 158 15.84 19.86 -22.14
CA ILE A 158 16.36 18.55 -22.54
C ILE A 158 15.64 18.15 -23.82
N HIS A 159 16.39 17.94 -24.89
CA HIS A 159 15.82 17.43 -26.15
C HIS A 159 15.16 16.06 -25.91
N GLY A 160 13.85 16.00 -26.11
CA GLY A 160 13.04 14.79 -25.95
C GLY A 160 13.36 13.74 -27.00
N SER A 161 14.44 12.98 -26.80
CA SER A 161 14.71 11.79 -27.62
C SER A 161 13.74 10.66 -27.24
N ILE A 162 13.44 9.78 -28.21
CA ILE A 162 12.61 8.58 -28.01
C ILE A 162 13.14 7.75 -26.82
N SER A 163 14.46 7.67 -26.67
CA SER A 163 15.12 6.96 -25.58
C SER A 163 14.81 7.55 -24.19
N ILE A 164 14.72 8.88 -24.07
CA ILE A 164 14.40 9.55 -22.80
C ILE A 164 12.93 9.32 -22.44
N LEU A 165 12.02 9.35 -23.43
CA LEU A 165 10.61 9.08 -23.20
C LEU A 165 10.39 7.64 -22.71
N GLN A 166 11.07 6.67 -23.32
CA GLN A 166 11.05 5.26 -22.90
C GLN A 166 11.62 5.06 -21.49
N LEU A 167 12.67 5.80 -21.12
CA LEU A 167 13.23 5.76 -19.78
C LEU A 167 12.21 6.27 -18.73
N LEU A 168 11.45 7.32 -19.05
CA LEU A 168 10.40 7.83 -18.17
C LEU A 168 9.26 6.83 -17.99
N ASP A 169 8.81 6.18 -19.06
CA ASP A 169 7.81 5.11 -18.99
C ASP A 169 8.31 3.93 -18.14
N PHE A 170 9.59 3.57 -18.26
CA PHE A 170 10.19 2.52 -17.45
C PHE A 170 10.24 2.88 -15.95
N ILE A 171 10.68 4.11 -15.62
CA ILE A 171 10.72 4.60 -14.23
C ILE A 171 9.30 4.61 -13.65
N PHE A 172 8.31 5.02 -14.44
CA PHE A 172 6.90 4.99 -14.03
C PHE A 172 6.42 3.57 -13.73
N ILE A 173 6.76 2.57 -14.56
CA ILE A 173 6.44 1.16 -14.28
C ILE A 173 7.15 0.66 -13.01
N LEU A 174 8.39 1.11 -12.79
CA LEU A 174 9.22 0.73 -11.65
C LEU A 174 8.62 1.20 -10.31
N GLU A 175 7.84 2.28 -10.30
CA GLU A 175 7.03 2.72 -9.15
C GLU A 175 6.18 1.58 -8.56
N PHE A 176 5.48 0.85 -9.43
CA PHE A 176 4.53 -0.19 -9.04
C PHE A 176 5.21 -1.46 -8.56
N SER A 177 6.41 -1.75 -9.05
CA SER A 177 7.20 -2.90 -8.61
C SER A 177 7.93 -2.62 -7.31
N VAL A 178 8.46 -1.41 -7.12
CA VAL A 178 9.23 -1.04 -5.92
C VAL A 178 8.35 -0.85 -4.69
N PHE A 179 7.12 -0.39 -4.84
CA PHE A 179 6.22 -0.16 -3.70
C PHE A 179 6.02 -1.42 -2.82
N PRO A 180 5.64 -2.60 -3.36
CA PRO A 180 5.58 -3.84 -2.58
C PRO A 180 6.89 -4.19 -1.88
N TRP A 181 8.04 -4.00 -2.54
CA TRP A 181 9.35 -4.27 -1.96
C TRP A 181 9.65 -3.36 -0.76
N ILE A 182 9.36 -2.06 -0.88
CA ILE A 182 9.53 -1.12 0.23
C ILE A 182 8.65 -1.53 1.41
N VAL A 183 7.39 -1.90 1.17
CA VAL A 183 6.48 -2.35 2.23
C VAL A 183 7.00 -3.63 2.91
N LEU A 184 7.48 -4.60 2.14
CA LEU A 184 8.04 -5.85 2.67
C LEU A 184 9.35 -5.63 3.46
N ILE A 185 10.25 -4.78 2.96
CA ILE A 185 11.54 -4.50 3.59
C ILE A 185 11.38 -3.60 4.82
N THR A 186 10.40 -2.69 4.86
CA THR A 186 10.22 -1.82 6.03
C THR A 186 9.54 -2.55 7.19
N ASN A 187 8.74 -3.58 6.90
CA ASN A 187 8.08 -4.37 7.92
C ASN A 187 9.07 -5.39 8.54
N GLN A 188 9.33 -5.30 9.84
CA GLN A 188 10.27 -6.18 10.54
C GLN A 188 9.86 -7.65 10.49
N ARG A 189 8.56 -7.96 10.48
CA ARG A 189 8.09 -9.35 10.44
C ARG A 189 8.38 -10.01 9.10
N TRP A 190 8.10 -9.30 8.01
CA TRP A 190 8.37 -9.79 6.66
C TRP A 190 9.87 -9.87 6.41
N ARG A 191 10.66 -8.87 6.85
CA ARG A 191 12.13 -8.97 6.87
C ARG A 191 12.64 -10.21 7.58
N LYS A 192 12.14 -10.51 8.80
CA LYS A 192 12.57 -11.70 9.53
C LYS A 192 12.18 -12.98 8.79
N LYS A 193 11.00 -13.06 8.17
CA LYS A 193 10.60 -14.22 7.36
C LYS A 193 11.49 -14.41 6.11
N ILE A 194 11.84 -13.32 5.43
CA ILE A 194 12.63 -13.35 4.19
C ILE A 194 14.12 -13.57 4.49
N CYS A 195 14.70 -12.85 5.45
CA CYS A 195 16.12 -12.91 5.81
C CYS A 195 16.47 -14.06 6.77
N CYS A 196 15.52 -14.52 7.60
CA CYS A 196 15.74 -15.59 8.59
C CYS A 196 14.90 -16.82 8.25
N SER A 197 15.10 -17.38 7.05
CA SER A 197 14.65 -18.75 6.70
C SER A 197 15.28 -19.83 7.61
N ARG A 198 16.31 -19.48 8.40
CA ARG A 198 16.97 -20.41 9.33
C ARG A 198 17.10 -19.82 10.73
N ARG A 199 16.52 -20.55 11.70
CA ARG A 199 16.84 -20.60 13.14
C ARG A 199 16.70 -19.30 13.94
N SER A 200 15.56 -19.13 14.58
CA SER A 200 15.53 -18.68 15.98
C SER A 200 14.19 -19.04 16.62
N ASN A 201 14.19 -20.02 17.53
CA ASN A 201 13.04 -20.40 18.37
C ASN A 201 12.70 -19.36 19.45
N LYS A 202 13.24 -18.13 19.36
CA LYS A 202 13.01 -17.08 20.36
C LYS A 202 11.90 -16.16 19.89
N VAL A 203 10.74 -16.25 20.54
CA VAL A 203 9.62 -15.33 20.36
C VAL A 203 9.95 -14.06 21.12
N TYR A 204 10.21 -12.99 20.37
CA TYR A 204 10.47 -11.66 20.93
C TYR A 204 9.18 -10.83 20.91
N VAL A 205 8.74 -10.38 22.08
CA VAL A 205 7.66 -9.38 22.19
C VAL A 205 8.31 -8.01 22.14
N MET A 206 7.96 -7.19 21.15
CA MET A 206 8.55 -5.86 20.94
C MET A 206 7.51 -4.75 21.16
N ASP A 207 7.94 -3.63 21.73
CA ASP A 207 7.17 -2.40 21.89
C ASP A 207 7.04 -1.68 20.54
N LEU A 208 6.10 -0.74 20.44
CA LEU A 208 5.92 0.14 19.28
C LEU A 208 7.19 0.91 18.89
N LYS A 209 8.07 1.17 19.85
CA LYS A 209 9.37 1.82 19.63
C LYS A 209 10.43 0.87 19.08
N GLY A 210 10.14 -0.42 18.93
CA GLY A 210 11.08 -1.44 18.48
C GLY A 210 12.03 -1.94 19.58
N HIS A 211 11.77 -1.59 20.84
CA HIS A 211 12.48 -2.17 21.98
C HIS A 211 11.89 -3.52 22.33
N CYS A 212 12.74 -4.50 22.61
CA CYS A 212 12.31 -5.80 23.10
C CYS A 212 11.72 -5.61 24.50
N ILE A 213 10.41 -5.84 24.67
CA ILE A 213 9.74 -5.77 25.98
C ILE A 213 10.15 -6.99 26.83
N VAL A 214 10.42 -8.13 26.17
CA VAL A 214 10.84 -9.35 26.85
C VAL A 214 11.90 -10.07 26.02
N THR A 215 13.10 -10.23 26.58
CA THR A 215 14.23 -10.93 25.93
C THR A 215 14.23 -12.44 26.14
N ASN A 216 13.36 -12.97 27.00
CA ASN A 216 12.98 -14.38 27.14
C ASN A 216 11.90 -14.44 28.23
N PRO A 217 10.61 -14.67 27.94
CA PRO A 217 9.77 -15.24 28.98
C PRO A 217 10.17 -16.71 29.02
N THR A 218 10.75 -17.17 30.12
CA THR A 218 10.56 -18.59 30.40
C THR A 218 9.05 -18.83 30.46
N GLN A 219 8.57 -20.01 30.07
CA GLN A 219 7.13 -20.30 30.10
C GLN A 219 6.51 -19.98 31.48
N LYS A 220 7.34 -20.08 32.52
CA LYS A 220 7.10 -19.65 33.89
C LYS A 220 6.79 -18.15 34.03
N ASP A 221 7.57 -17.24 33.45
CA ASP A 221 7.31 -15.79 33.55
C ASP A 221 5.97 -15.38 32.91
N TYR A 222 5.53 -16.10 31.87
CA TYR A 222 4.23 -15.91 31.26
C TYR A 222 3.09 -16.44 32.15
N PHE A 223 3.29 -17.58 32.82
CA PHE A 223 2.32 -18.12 33.78
C PHE A 223 2.24 -17.31 35.07
N ASP A 224 3.36 -16.80 35.58
CA ASP A 224 3.40 -15.91 36.75
C ASP A 224 2.68 -14.59 36.46
N GLN A 225 2.84 -14.05 35.24
CA GLN A 225 2.05 -12.89 34.80
C GLN A 225 0.56 -13.21 34.70
N LEU A 226 0.18 -14.35 34.12
CA LEU A 226 -1.22 -14.80 34.05
C LEU A 226 -1.84 -15.00 35.44
N GLU A 227 -1.10 -15.59 36.38
CA GLU A 227 -1.53 -15.81 37.77
C GLU A 227 -1.75 -14.48 38.51
N THR A 228 -0.87 -13.50 38.29
CA THR A 228 -1.01 -12.15 38.84
C THR A 228 -2.26 -11.44 38.29
N TYR A 229 -2.62 -11.67 37.03
CA TYR A 229 -3.84 -11.11 36.42
C TYR A 229 -5.12 -11.88 36.76
N TRP A 230 -5.02 -13.15 37.16
CA TRP A 230 -6.18 -13.98 37.52
C TRP A 230 -6.57 -13.84 39.00
N ASN A 231 -5.62 -13.45 39.86
CA ASN A 231 -5.82 -13.28 41.29
C ASN A 231 -6.13 -11.83 41.73
N VAL A 232 -6.43 -10.94 40.77
CA VAL A 232 -7.05 -9.62 40.98
C VAL A 232 -8.50 -9.69 40.56
#